data_AF-A0A2A2PXB3-F1
#
_entry.id   AF-A0A2A2PXB3-F1
#
_cell.length_a   1.000
_cell.length_b   1.000
_cell.length_c   1.000
_cell.angle_alpha   90.00
_cell.angle_beta   90.00
_cell.angle_gamma   90.00
#
_symmetry.space_group_name_H-M   'P 1'
#
loop_
_entity.id
_entity.type
_entity.pdbx_description
1 polymer ?
#
loop_
_entity_poly.entity_id
_entity_poly.type
_entity_poly.pdbx_seq_one_letter_code
_entity_poly.pdbx_strand_id
1 'polypeptide(L)'
;MVFGVVAAKNYFQKMVNDYTATEYVPIAAPEASPGKVASALEKLDSYSTGMAGGGSPVTLTLTGEELNLILWNHPDFTPVAGMINVAIEGDVLSSEVSLNFDELPMPKGFFASALQGKFFNGEISLKGGMEAGYPALYLEALTVNGKEVPDAFLARVKPQNLLQEAAKSPELSAFFESIEDLRIEDGLLIIVPKDVTTKP
;
A
#
# COMPACT_ATOMS: atom_id res chain seq x y z
N MET A 1 13.59 -23.26 28.85
CA MET A 1 12.92 -22.12 28.20
C MET A 1 13.87 -21.02 27.74
N VAL A 2 15.01 -20.76 28.40
CA VAL A 2 15.96 -19.69 28.02
C VAL A 2 16.65 -19.92 26.66
N PHE A 3 17.07 -21.16 26.35
CA PHE A 3 17.74 -21.47 25.08
C PHE A 3 16.86 -21.24 23.84
N GLY A 4 15.55 -21.53 23.92
CA GLY A 4 14.61 -21.28 22.83
C GLY A 4 14.40 -19.79 22.56
N VAL A 5 14.38 -18.96 23.61
CA VAL A 5 14.26 -17.50 23.50
C VAL A 5 15.51 -16.89 22.86
N VAL A 6 16.71 -17.35 23.24
CA VAL A 6 17.97 -16.88 22.64
C VAL A 6 18.09 -17.28 21.17
N ALA A 7 17.71 -18.52 20.83
CA ALA A 7 17.73 -18.99 19.44
C ALA A 7 16.77 -18.18 18.55
N ALA A 8 15.54 -17.93 19.03
CA ALA A 8 14.57 -17.10 18.31
C ALA A 8 15.06 -15.65 18.14
N LYS A 9 15.70 -15.08 19.16
CA LYS A 9 16.29 -13.74 19.13
C LYS A 9 17.39 -13.61 18.07
N ASN A 10 18.31 -14.58 18.02
CA ASN A 10 19.41 -14.58 17.05
C ASN A 10 18.91 -14.80 15.62
N TYR A 11 17.93 -15.68 15.44
CA TYR A 11 17.28 -15.90 14.14
C TYR A 11 16.60 -14.63 13.63
N PHE A 12 15.85 -13.93 14.51
CA PHE A 12 15.21 -12.67 14.16
C PHE A 12 16.24 -11.58 13.80
N GLN A 13 17.34 -11.44 14.55
CA GLN A 13 18.39 -10.48 14.20
C GLN A 13 19.04 -10.78 12.84
N LYS A 14 19.26 -12.06 12.53
CA LYS A 14 19.76 -12.47 11.22
C LYS A 14 18.77 -12.10 10.12
N MET A 15 17.49 -12.41 10.31
CA MET A 15 16.42 -12.02 9.38
C MET A 15 16.38 -10.51 9.14
N VAL A 16 16.42 -9.71 10.21
CA VAL A 16 16.45 -8.25 10.08
C VAL A 16 17.67 -7.83 9.26
N ASN A 17 18.85 -8.35 9.54
CA ASN A 17 20.03 -7.98 8.75
C ASN A 17 19.97 -8.47 7.30
N ASP A 18 19.35 -9.62 7.02
CA ASP A 18 19.26 -10.20 5.68
C ASP A 18 18.22 -9.46 4.81
N TYR A 19 17.16 -8.89 5.43
CA TYR A 19 16.01 -8.25 4.77
C TYR A 19 15.79 -6.79 5.20
N THR A 20 16.83 -6.10 5.67
CA THR A 20 16.82 -4.64 5.82
C THR A 20 18.15 -4.09 5.37
N ALA A 21 18.16 -2.83 4.94
CA ALA A 21 19.38 -2.12 4.57
C ALA A 21 19.76 -1.11 5.66
N THR A 22 20.98 -0.60 5.58
CA THR A 22 21.44 0.55 6.38
C THR A 22 21.37 1.87 5.62
N GLU A 23 20.90 1.82 4.37
CA GLU A 23 20.83 2.98 3.48
C GLU A 23 19.45 3.04 2.82
N TYR A 24 18.97 4.26 2.63
CA TYR A 24 17.77 4.58 1.88
C TYR A 24 18.03 4.45 0.38
N VAL A 25 17.09 3.86 -0.36
CA VAL A 25 17.14 3.80 -1.83
C VAL A 25 16.10 4.78 -2.37
N PRO A 26 16.51 5.94 -2.91
CA PRO A 26 15.55 6.93 -3.37
C PRO A 26 14.75 6.41 -4.56
N ILE A 27 13.43 6.55 -4.45
CA ILE A 27 12.51 6.23 -5.53
C ILE A 27 12.43 7.44 -6.48
N ALA A 28 12.52 7.18 -7.78
CA ALA A 28 12.46 8.23 -8.79
C ALA A 28 11.04 8.80 -8.92
N ALA A 29 10.95 10.13 -9.00
CA ALA A 29 9.69 10.80 -9.30
C ALA A 29 9.19 10.40 -10.70
N PRO A 30 7.88 10.20 -10.88
CA PRO A 30 7.30 9.93 -12.18
C PRO A 30 7.50 11.14 -13.11
N GLU A 31 8.06 10.90 -14.28
CA GLU A 31 8.20 11.94 -15.31
C GLU A 31 6.89 12.11 -16.08
N ALA A 32 6.23 13.26 -15.92
CA ALA A 32 5.02 13.57 -16.67
C ALA A 32 4.91 15.06 -16.99
N SER A 33 4.14 15.38 -18.03
CA SER A 33 3.79 16.76 -18.34
C SER A 33 2.82 17.32 -17.30
N PRO A 34 2.80 18.66 -17.07
CA PRO A 34 1.85 19.26 -16.14
C PRO A 34 0.38 18.93 -16.46
N GLY A 35 0.04 18.78 -17.74
CA GLY A 35 -1.31 18.38 -18.16
C GLY A 35 -1.69 16.96 -17.75
N LYS A 36 -0.74 16.01 -17.79
CA LYS A 36 -0.96 14.65 -17.30
C LYS A 36 -1.16 14.60 -15.78
N VAL A 37 -0.34 15.36 -15.04
CA VAL A 37 -0.48 15.48 -13.58
C VAL A 37 -1.86 16.04 -13.24
N ALA A 38 -2.26 17.16 -13.86
CA ALA A 38 -3.55 17.78 -13.61
C ALA A 38 -4.72 16.82 -13.90
N SER A 39 -4.65 16.06 -15.01
CA SER A 39 -5.69 15.09 -15.35
C SER A 39 -5.79 13.94 -14.35
N ALA A 40 -4.66 13.42 -13.84
CA ALA A 40 -4.66 12.37 -12.83
C ALA A 40 -5.26 12.85 -11.50
N LEU A 41 -4.89 14.07 -11.06
CA LEU A 41 -5.46 14.68 -9.86
C LEU A 41 -6.96 14.94 -10.01
N GLU A 42 -7.40 15.47 -11.17
CA GLU A 42 -8.81 15.74 -11.45
C GLU A 42 -9.67 14.48 -11.38
N LYS A 43 -9.16 13.31 -11.80
CA LYS A 43 -9.86 12.03 -11.65
C LYS A 43 -10.13 11.71 -10.18
N LEU A 44 -9.13 11.86 -9.31
CA LEU A 44 -9.29 11.62 -7.88
C LEU A 44 -10.24 12.64 -7.24
N ASP A 45 -10.10 13.92 -7.58
CA ASP A 45 -10.95 14.99 -7.05
C ASP A 45 -12.41 14.82 -7.47
N SER A 46 -12.64 14.42 -8.72
CA SER A 46 -13.98 14.14 -9.25
C SER A 46 -14.62 12.94 -8.54
N TYR A 47 -13.83 11.90 -8.27
CA TYR A 47 -14.28 10.76 -7.46
C TYR A 47 -14.66 11.22 -6.05
N SER A 48 -13.77 11.91 -5.34
CA SER A 48 -14.01 12.42 -3.98
C SER A 48 -15.24 13.33 -3.90
N THR A 49 -15.39 14.24 -4.87
CA THR A 49 -16.56 15.13 -4.97
C THR A 49 -17.85 14.36 -5.26
N GLY A 50 -17.80 13.34 -6.12
CA GLY A 50 -18.95 12.47 -6.42
C GLY A 50 -19.42 11.67 -5.20
N MET A 51 -18.51 11.37 -4.27
CA MET A 51 -18.79 10.68 -3.00
C MET A 51 -19.34 11.59 -1.90
N ALA A 52 -19.20 12.91 -2.03
CA ALA A 52 -19.74 13.86 -1.07
C ALA A 52 -21.29 13.89 -1.13
N GLY A 53 -21.94 14.19 -0.01
CA GLY A 53 -23.41 14.19 0.08
C GLY A 53 -24.06 15.09 -0.97
N GLY A 54 -24.87 14.50 -1.86
CA GLY A 54 -25.53 15.19 -2.97
C GLY A 54 -24.73 15.19 -4.29
N GLY A 55 -23.55 14.58 -4.32
CA GLY A 55 -22.76 14.32 -5.52
C GLY A 55 -23.36 13.21 -6.41
N SER A 56 -22.82 13.10 -7.62
CA SER A 56 -23.09 11.95 -8.51
C SER A 56 -21.87 11.02 -8.46
N PRO A 57 -21.98 9.83 -7.85
CA PRO A 57 -20.86 8.91 -7.77
C PRO A 57 -20.35 8.54 -9.17
N VAL A 58 -19.03 8.58 -9.34
CA VAL A 58 -18.35 8.19 -10.58
C VAL A 58 -17.35 7.08 -10.28
N THR A 59 -17.12 6.17 -11.23
CA THR A 59 -16.08 5.15 -11.09
C THR A 59 -14.71 5.80 -11.24
N LEU A 60 -13.79 5.53 -10.30
CA LEU A 60 -12.40 5.91 -10.44
C LEU A 60 -11.65 4.80 -11.17
N THR A 61 -10.94 5.16 -12.24
CA THR A 61 -10.12 4.24 -13.03
C THR A 61 -8.75 4.86 -13.24
N LEU A 62 -7.73 4.21 -12.68
CA LEU A 62 -6.36 4.69 -12.65
C LEU A 62 -5.40 3.66 -13.23
N THR A 63 -4.52 4.11 -14.10
CA THR A 63 -3.31 3.36 -14.46
C THR A 63 -2.26 3.45 -13.35
N GLY A 64 -1.25 2.58 -13.37
CA GLY A 64 -0.09 2.71 -12.47
C GLY A 64 0.64 4.05 -12.61
N GLU A 65 0.73 4.59 -13.83
CA GLU A 65 1.30 5.93 -14.09
C GLU A 65 0.49 7.01 -13.35
N GLU A 66 -0.83 7.05 -13.56
CA GLU A 66 -1.70 8.05 -12.92
C GLU A 66 -1.71 7.94 -11.39
N LEU A 67 -1.67 6.71 -10.86
CA LEU A 67 -1.58 6.48 -9.42
C LEU A 67 -0.26 7.02 -8.85
N ASN A 68 0.87 6.84 -9.54
CA ASN A 68 2.13 7.48 -9.15
C ASN A 68 2.04 9.00 -9.21
N LEU A 69 1.42 9.57 -10.25
CA LEU A 69 1.26 11.03 -10.33
C LEU A 69 0.44 11.58 -9.15
N ILE A 70 -0.61 10.87 -8.75
CA ILE A 70 -1.40 11.21 -7.56
C ILE A 70 -0.54 11.12 -6.29
N LEU A 71 0.15 9.99 -6.07
CA LEU A 71 0.97 9.75 -4.88
C LEU A 71 2.05 10.82 -4.67
N TRP A 72 2.62 11.34 -5.76
CA TRP A 72 3.68 12.33 -5.71
C TRP A 72 3.20 13.79 -5.64
N ASN A 73 2.00 14.10 -6.14
CA ASN A 73 1.56 15.49 -6.33
C ASN A 73 0.32 15.88 -5.53
N HIS A 74 -0.47 14.93 -5.02
CA HIS A 74 -1.67 15.25 -4.25
C HIS A 74 -1.31 15.55 -2.78
N PRO A 75 -1.90 16.60 -2.16
CA PRO A 75 -1.59 16.98 -0.77
C PRO A 75 -1.74 15.83 0.24
N ASP A 76 -2.78 15.01 0.10
CA ASP A 76 -3.07 13.91 1.03
C ASP A 76 -2.02 12.79 1.01
N PHE A 77 -1.24 12.68 -0.07
CA PHE A 77 -0.20 11.66 -0.22
C PHE A 77 1.22 12.22 -0.01
N THR A 78 1.37 13.49 0.35
CA THR A 78 2.67 14.10 0.69
C THR A 78 3.52 13.24 1.66
N PRO A 79 2.95 12.60 2.71
CA PRO A 79 3.75 11.79 3.63
C PRO A 79 4.38 10.54 3.02
N VAL A 80 3.87 10.04 1.89
CA VAL A 80 4.35 8.82 1.22
C VAL A 80 5.04 9.11 -0.11
N ALA A 81 4.96 10.35 -0.60
CA ALA A 81 5.66 10.79 -1.80
C ALA A 81 7.17 10.51 -1.68
N GLY A 82 7.75 9.87 -2.70
CA GLY A 82 9.17 9.49 -2.68
C GLY A 82 9.51 8.23 -1.90
N MET A 83 8.57 7.67 -1.14
CA MET A 83 8.73 6.40 -0.40
C MET A 83 8.12 5.21 -1.12
N ILE A 84 7.16 5.46 -2.04
CA ILE A 84 6.45 4.43 -2.78
C ILE A 84 6.27 4.82 -4.26
N ASN A 85 6.49 3.86 -5.15
CA ASN A 85 6.01 3.87 -6.53
C ASN A 85 5.28 2.57 -6.82
N VAL A 86 4.33 2.60 -7.74
CA VAL A 86 3.52 1.45 -8.10
C VAL A 86 3.51 1.19 -9.59
N ALA A 87 3.27 -0.06 -9.96
CA ALA A 87 3.01 -0.50 -11.32
C ALA A 87 1.82 -1.46 -11.28
N ILE A 88 1.00 -1.47 -12.32
CA ILE A 88 -0.11 -2.41 -12.45
C ILE A 88 0.10 -3.18 -13.74
N GLU A 89 0.29 -4.49 -13.63
CA GLU A 89 0.51 -5.40 -14.74
C GLU A 89 -0.54 -6.51 -14.70
N GLY A 90 -1.47 -6.49 -15.66
CA GLY A 90 -2.66 -7.37 -15.61
C GLY A 90 -3.44 -7.13 -14.32
N ASP A 91 -3.52 -8.16 -13.49
CA ASP A 91 -4.31 -8.19 -12.24
C ASP A 91 -3.44 -8.00 -10.98
N VAL A 92 -2.18 -7.62 -11.15
CA VAL A 92 -1.20 -7.51 -10.05
C VAL A 92 -0.75 -6.06 -9.92
N LEU A 93 -0.88 -5.54 -8.69
CA LEU A 93 -0.28 -4.27 -8.28
C LEU A 93 1.09 -4.55 -7.67
N SER A 94 2.13 -4.12 -8.37
CA SER A 94 3.49 -4.14 -7.84
C SER A 94 3.83 -2.78 -7.24
N SER A 95 4.61 -2.76 -6.18
CA SER A 95 4.99 -1.55 -5.46
C SER A 95 6.46 -1.59 -5.06
N GLU A 96 7.22 -0.61 -5.50
CA GLU A 96 8.56 -0.33 -4.99
C GLU A 96 8.43 0.55 -3.75
N VAL A 97 9.08 0.13 -2.67
CA VAL A 97 8.97 0.79 -1.37
C VAL A 97 10.36 0.99 -0.78
N SER A 98 10.65 2.23 -0.35
CA SER A 98 11.80 2.56 0.48
C SER A 98 11.31 3.29 1.72
N LEU A 99 11.47 2.66 2.89
CA LEU A 99 10.98 3.18 4.16
C LEU A 99 12.07 3.15 5.21
N ASN A 100 12.17 4.26 5.95
CA ASN A 100 12.98 4.36 7.14
C ASN A 100 12.17 3.86 8.36
N PHE A 101 12.64 2.81 9.03
CA PHE A 101 11.94 2.30 10.20
C PHE A 101 11.94 3.29 11.38
N ASP A 102 12.91 4.22 11.45
CA ASP A 102 12.97 5.22 12.53
C ASP A 102 11.84 6.25 12.47
N GLU A 103 11.19 6.40 11.31
CA GLU A 103 10.08 7.34 11.10
C GLU A 103 8.71 6.71 11.42
N LEU A 104 8.67 5.39 11.60
CA LEU A 104 7.44 4.67 11.90
C LEU A 104 7.14 4.69 13.42
N PRO A 105 5.88 4.88 13.82
CA PRO A 105 5.48 4.82 15.23
C PRO A 105 5.52 3.38 15.75
N MET A 106 6.71 2.89 16.12
CA MET A 106 6.89 1.54 16.65
C MET A 106 6.88 1.50 18.19
N PRO A 107 6.27 0.47 18.80
CA PRO A 107 6.32 0.29 20.25
C PRO A 107 7.77 0.02 20.70
N LYS A 108 8.20 0.69 21.78
CA LYS A 108 9.53 0.51 22.36
C LYS A 108 9.73 -0.94 22.78
N GLY A 109 10.86 -1.53 22.39
CA GLY A 109 11.19 -2.90 22.74
C GLY A 109 12.32 -3.45 21.90
N PHE A 110 12.63 -4.74 22.10
CA PHE A 110 13.74 -5.42 21.41
C PHE A 110 13.62 -5.34 19.88
N PHE A 111 12.41 -5.46 19.34
CA PHE A 111 12.14 -5.38 17.90
C PHE A 111 12.45 -3.99 17.33
N ALA A 112 12.01 -2.93 18.00
CA ALA A 112 12.31 -1.55 17.61
C ALA A 112 13.82 -1.28 17.64
N SER A 113 14.54 -1.75 18.68
CA SER A 113 16.00 -1.61 18.73
C SER A 113 16.73 -2.40 17.63
N ALA A 114 16.17 -3.51 17.15
CA ALA A 114 16.75 -4.27 16.06
C ALA A 114 16.57 -3.60 14.69
N LEU A 115 15.49 -2.84 14.51
CA LEU A 115 15.15 -2.10 13.29
C LEU A 115 15.66 -0.66 13.30
N GLN A 116 16.27 -0.21 14.39
CA GLN A 116 16.77 1.16 14.52
C GLN A 116 17.88 1.44 13.50
N GLY A 117 17.77 2.55 12.77
CA GLY A 117 18.67 2.94 11.69
C GLY A 117 18.65 1.97 10.49
N LYS A 118 17.58 1.17 10.36
CA LYS A 118 17.37 0.26 9.25
C LYS A 118 16.33 0.81 8.28
N PHE A 119 16.47 0.37 7.05
CA PHE A 119 15.58 0.70 5.95
C PHE A 119 14.97 -0.57 5.37
N PHE A 120 13.69 -0.49 5.02
CA PHE A 120 13.05 -1.46 4.16
C PHE A 120 13.18 -0.97 2.72
N ASN A 121 13.88 -1.71 1.87
CA ASN A 121 13.97 -1.46 0.44
C ASN A 121 13.50 -2.73 -0.28
N GLY A 122 12.33 -2.67 -0.91
CA GLY A 122 11.75 -3.86 -1.49
C GLY A 122 10.68 -3.59 -2.52
N GLU A 123 10.32 -4.67 -3.20
CA GLU A 123 9.23 -4.75 -4.15
C GLU A 123 8.15 -5.64 -3.56
N ILE A 124 6.90 -5.21 -3.65
CA ILE A 124 5.74 -5.88 -3.08
C ILE A 124 4.75 -6.14 -4.21
N SER A 125 4.36 -7.39 -4.43
CA SER A 125 3.28 -7.73 -5.36
C SER A 125 2.01 -7.99 -4.58
N LEU A 126 0.93 -7.34 -5.00
CA LEU A 126 -0.34 -7.27 -4.28
C LEU A 126 -1.51 -7.62 -5.22
N LYS A 127 -2.51 -8.29 -4.65
CA LYS A 127 -3.81 -8.49 -5.28
C LYS A 127 -4.88 -7.74 -4.50
N GLY A 128 -5.66 -6.95 -5.22
CA GLY A 128 -6.77 -6.18 -4.67
C GLY A 128 -8.12 -6.76 -5.09
N GLY A 129 -9.11 -6.60 -4.23
CA GLY A 129 -10.46 -7.09 -4.49
C GLY A 129 -11.45 -6.64 -3.43
N MET A 130 -12.60 -7.32 -3.39
CA MET A 130 -13.57 -7.23 -2.30
C MET A 130 -13.59 -8.55 -1.49
N GLU A 131 -13.58 -8.45 -0.18
CA GLU A 131 -13.82 -9.56 0.75
C GLU A 131 -14.93 -9.18 1.74
N ALA A 132 -15.97 -10.00 1.84
CA ALA A 132 -17.09 -9.79 2.77
C ALA A 132 -17.73 -8.37 2.69
N GLY A 133 -17.74 -7.76 1.50
CA GLY A 133 -18.31 -6.43 1.27
C GLY A 133 -17.38 -5.26 1.63
N TYR A 134 -16.09 -5.53 1.89
CA TYR A 134 -15.06 -4.52 2.15
C TYR A 134 -13.89 -4.67 1.18
N PRO A 135 -13.22 -3.56 0.80
CA PRO A 135 -11.95 -3.60 0.09
C PRO A 135 -10.92 -4.47 0.80
N ALA A 136 -10.21 -5.28 0.01
CA ALA A 136 -9.16 -6.15 0.49
C ALA A 136 -7.92 -6.07 -0.39
N LEU A 137 -6.75 -6.15 0.24
CA LEU A 137 -5.46 -6.18 -0.42
C LEU A 137 -4.59 -7.25 0.23
N TYR A 138 -4.05 -8.17 -0.57
CA TYR A 138 -3.26 -9.29 -0.08
C TYR A 138 -1.88 -9.33 -0.70
N LEU A 139 -0.92 -9.75 0.11
CA LEU A 139 0.45 -10.00 -0.33
C LEU A 139 0.53 -11.26 -1.19
N GLU A 140 1.06 -11.12 -2.41
CA GLU A 140 1.35 -12.24 -3.29
C GLU A 140 2.83 -12.60 -3.26
N ALA A 141 3.71 -11.60 -3.39
CA ALA A 141 5.16 -11.78 -3.36
C ALA A 141 5.84 -10.59 -2.69
N LEU A 142 7.04 -10.82 -2.15
CA LEU A 142 7.84 -9.81 -1.50
C LEU A 142 9.30 -10.04 -1.88
N THR A 143 9.94 -9.03 -2.46
CA THR A 143 11.36 -9.00 -2.72
C THR A 143 11.99 -7.93 -1.85
N VAL A 144 13.07 -8.24 -1.16
CA VAL A 144 13.77 -7.27 -0.32
C VAL A 144 15.25 -7.33 -0.63
N ASN A 145 15.85 -6.16 -0.89
CA ASN A 145 17.24 -6.05 -1.34
C ASN A 145 17.55 -6.97 -2.55
N GLY A 146 16.61 -7.07 -3.50
CA GLY A 146 16.73 -7.93 -4.70
C GLY A 146 16.62 -9.43 -4.44
N LYS A 147 16.22 -9.86 -3.24
CA LYS A 147 15.99 -11.28 -2.90
C LYS A 147 14.52 -11.53 -2.60
N GLU A 148 13.93 -12.46 -3.31
CA GLU A 148 12.58 -12.92 -3.04
C GLU A 148 12.52 -13.58 -1.65
N VAL A 149 11.54 -13.17 -0.84
CA VAL A 149 11.29 -13.71 0.49
C VAL A 149 10.57 -15.05 0.33
N PRO A 150 11.13 -16.16 0.87
CA PRO A 150 10.52 -17.47 0.72
C PRO A 150 9.07 -17.53 1.23
N ASP A 151 8.21 -18.24 0.50
CA ASP A 151 6.80 -18.44 0.83
C ASP A 151 6.53 -18.96 2.24
N ALA A 152 7.44 -19.78 2.78
CA ALA A 152 7.34 -20.29 4.15
C ALA A 152 7.30 -19.15 5.20
N PHE A 153 7.93 -18.01 4.92
CA PHE A 153 7.89 -16.83 5.78
C PHE A 153 6.65 -15.98 5.52
N LEU A 154 6.19 -15.92 4.27
CA LEU A 154 5.00 -15.18 3.89
C LEU A 154 3.70 -15.91 4.24
N ALA A 155 3.74 -17.22 4.53
CA ALA A 155 2.56 -18.06 4.74
C ALA A 155 1.58 -17.54 5.81
N ARG A 156 2.05 -16.77 6.79
CA ARG A 156 1.20 -16.12 7.80
C ARG A 156 0.69 -14.75 7.37
N VAL A 157 1.35 -14.09 6.44
CA VAL A 157 1.05 -12.72 5.99
C VAL A 157 0.18 -12.71 4.74
N LYS A 158 0.42 -13.60 3.77
CA LYS A 158 -0.39 -13.72 2.54
C LYS A 158 -1.91 -13.79 2.78
N PRO A 159 -2.44 -14.54 3.78
CA PRO A 159 -3.88 -14.57 4.02
C PRO A 159 -4.42 -13.36 4.79
N GLN A 160 -3.58 -12.42 5.21
CA GLN A 160 -4.02 -11.23 5.94
C GLN A 160 -4.41 -10.13 4.96
N ASN A 161 -5.60 -9.57 5.15
CA ASN A 161 -6.00 -8.35 4.45
C ASN A 161 -5.21 -7.16 5.01
N LEU A 162 -4.34 -6.58 4.19
CA LEU A 162 -3.49 -5.46 4.56
C LEU A 162 -4.27 -4.16 4.85
N LEU A 163 -5.50 -4.03 4.34
CA LEU A 163 -6.37 -2.88 4.59
C LEU A 163 -7.10 -2.96 5.94
N GLN A 164 -7.05 -4.11 6.63
CA GLN A 164 -7.78 -4.31 7.88
C GLN A 164 -7.34 -3.34 9.00
N GLU A 165 -6.05 -3.01 9.07
CA GLU A 165 -5.56 -2.04 10.06
C GLU A 165 -5.96 -0.61 9.67
N ALA A 166 -5.91 -0.27 8.38
CA ALA A 166 -6.32 1.03 7.86
C ALA A 166 -7.81 1.31 8.16
N ALA A 167 -8.67 0.29 8.08
CA ALA A 167 -10.09 0.38 8.41
C ALA A 167 -10.37 0.74 9.88
N LYS A 168 -9.38 0.75 10.78
CA LYS A 168 -9.57 1.24 12.15
C LYS A 168 -9.60 2.77 12.25
N SER A 169 -9.10 3.47 11.23
CA SER A 169 -9.29 4.92 11.13
C SER A 169 -10.75 5.19 10.75
N PRO A 170 -11.50 6.03 11.51
CA PRO A 170 -12.89 6.35 11.17
C PRO A 170 -13.07 6.90 9.77
N GLU A 171 -12.12 7.71 9.31
CA GLU A 171 -12.11 8.32 7.98
C GLU A 171 -11.94 7.27 6.88
N LEU A 172 -10.94 6.38 7.04
CA LEU A 172 -10.69 5.31 6.07
C LEU A 172 -11.78 4.24 6.11
N SER A 173 -12.35 3.94 7.28
CA SER A 173 -13.51 3.06 7.39
C SER A 173 -14.69 3.60 6.60
N ALA A 174 -15.03 4.88 6.78
CA ALA A 174 -16.12 5.51 6.04
C ALA A 174 -15.87 5.50 4.53
N PHE A 175 -14.62 5.76 4.11
CA PHE A 175 -14.23 5.63 2.72
C PHE A 175 -14.40 4.20 2.19
N PHE A 176 -13.87 3.19 2.88
CA PHE A 176 -14.00 1.79 2.47
C PHE A 176 -15.45 1.29 2.46
N GLU A 177 -16.27 1.73 3.42
CA GLU A 177 -17.70 1.43 3.45
C GLU A 177 -18.46 2.05 2.28
N SER A 178 -17.92 3.13 1.69
CA SER A 178 -18.52 3.79 0.54
C SER A 178 -18.18 3.14 -0.81
N ILE A 179 -17.27 2.16 -0.83
CA ILE A 179 -16.85 1.44 -2.03
C ILE A 179 -17.75 0.21 -2.23
N GLU A 180 -18.37 0.10 -3.41
CA GLU A 180 -19.13 -1.07 -3.83
C GLU A 180 -18.21 -2.19 -4.32
N ASP A 181 -17.18 -1.80 -5.07
CA ASP A 181 -16.28 -2.73 -5.72
C ASP A 181 -14.88 -2.12 -5.89
N LEU A 182 -13.86 -2.95 -5.70
CA LEU A 182 -12.46 -2.62 -5.94
C LEU A 182 -11.87 -3.75 -6.75
N ARG A 183 -11.27 -3.42 -7.90
CA ARG A 183 -10.62 -4.38 -8.81
C ARG A 183 -9.26 -3.88 -9.24
N ILE A 184 -8.37 -4.84 -9.44
CA ILE A 184 -7.11 -4.66 -10.14
C ILE A 184 -7.16 -5.62 -11.31
N GLU A 185 -7.41 -5.10 -12.50
CA GLU A 185 -7.57 -5.89 -13.71
C GLU A 185 -7.12 -5.11 -14.93
N ASP A 186 -6.61 -5.81 -15.95
CA ASP A 186 -6.20 -5.21 -17.24
C ASP A 186 -5.26 -3.99 -17.11
N GLY A 187 -4.39 -3.97 -16.09
CA GLY A 187 -3.45 -2.86 -15.86
C GLY A 187 -4.07 -1.63 -15.19
N LEU A 188 -5.29 -1.76 -14.64
CA LEU A 188 -6.06 -0.67 -14.05
C LEU A 188 -6.44 -0.97 -12.61
N LEU A 189 -6.39 0.05 -11.77
CA LEU A 189 -7.09 0.11 -10.49
C LEU A 189 -8.48 0.72 -10.74
N ILE A 190 -9.52 -0.04 -10.44
CA ILE A 190 -10.91 0.36 -10.62
C ILE A 190 -11.59 0.39 -9.25
N ILE A 191 -12.16 1.53 -8.89
CA ILE A 191 -12.91 1.72 -7.65
C ILE A 191 -14.31 2.20 -8.00
N VAL A 192 -15.30 1.36 -7.72
CA VAL A 192 -16.71 1.65 -7.94
C VAL A 192 -17.32 2.11 -6.62
N PRO A 193 -17.95 3.29 -6.59
CA PRO A 193 -18.63 3.77 -5.40
C PRO A 193 -20.00 3.09 -5.24
N LYS A 194 -20.48 2.94 -4.00
CA LYS A 194 -21.85 2.51 -3.74
C LYS A 194 -22.82 3.55 -4.25
N ASP A 195 -23.81 3.10 -5.00
CA ASP A 195 -24.88 3.96 -5.47
C ASP A 195 -25.72 4.46 -4.28
N VAL A 196 -25.73 5.78 -4.05
CA VAL A 196 -26.54 6.41 -3.01
C VAL A 196 -28.04 6.41 -3.37
N THR A 197 -28.41 5.96 -4.58
CA THR A 197 -29.79 6.02 -5.07
C THR A 197 -30.66 4.81 -4.70
N THR A 198 -30.11 3.73 -4.14
CA THR A 198 -30.93 2.60 -3.66
C THR A 198 -31.11 2.62 -2.14
N LYS A 199 -32.05 3.45 -1.68
CA LYS A 199 -32.75 3.21 -0.41
C LYS A 199 -34.22 2.90 -0.74
N PRO A 200 -34.78 1.75 -0.34
CA PRO A 200 -36.21 1.47 -0.47
C PRO A 200 -37.06 2.42 0.38
#